data_AF-A0A524MV20-F1
#
_entry.id   AF-A0A524MV20-F1
#
_cell.length_a   1.000
_cell.length_b   1.000
_cell.length_c   1.000
_cell.angle_alpha   90.00
_cell.angle_beta   90.00
_cell.angle_gamma   90.00
#
_symmetry.space_group_name_H-M   'P 1'
#
loop_
_entity.id
_entity.type
_entity.pdbx_description
1 polymer ?
#
loop_
_entity_poly.entity_id
_entity_poly.type
_entity_poly.pdbx_seq_one_letter_code
_entity_poly.pdbx_strand_id
1 'polypeptide(L)'
;KATLSIMAERNKIKPWGLAGGHGGATGEYTLVKVDGSETRLPSKCTITINRGETLIIRTPGGGGYGDPSERDPALIREDILNGLVSPEAAREYYGYKESG
;
A
#
# COMPACT_ATOMS: atom_id res chain seq x y z
N LYS A 1 -11.33 11.04 -24.65
CA LYS A 1 -11.07 11.57 -23.29
C LYS A 1 -12.13 10.97 -22.37
N ALA A 2 -11.83 10.78 -21.09
CA ALA A 2 -12.79 10.32 -20.11
C ALA A 2 -12.72 11.22 -18.86
N THR A 3 -13.81 11.27 -18.10
CA THR A 3 -13.85 11.97 -16.82
C THR A 3 -13.70 10.92 -15.71
N LEU A 4 -12.79 11.19 -14.77
CA LEU A 4 -12.55 10.36 -13.60
C LEU A 4 -12.83 11.18 -12.35
N SER A 5 -13.63 10.62 -11.45
CA SER A 5 -13.82 11.14 -10.09
C SER A 5 -13.20 10.17 -9.09
N ILE A 6 -12.33 10.67 -8.22
CA ILE A 6 -11.75 9.91 -7.11
C ILE A 6 -12.50 10.33 -5.85
N MET A 7 -13.03 9.35 -5.11
CA MET A 7 -13.70 9.53 -3.83
C MET A 7 -13.17 8.48 -2.86
N ALA A 8 -12.13 8.81 -2.10
CA ALA A 8 -11.46 7.85 -1.25
C ALA A 8 -10.93 8.43 0.06
N GLU A 9 -10.82 7.55 1.05
CA GLU A 9 -10.35 7.85 2.41
C GLU A 9 -8.96 7.28 2.70
N ARG A 10 -8.44 7.54 3.91
CA ARG A 10 -7.18 6.98 4.44
C ARG A 10 -5.94 7.30 3.59
N ASN A 11 -5.92 8.48 2.99
CA ASN A 11 -4.79 9.00 2.20
C ASN A 11 -3.90 10.00 2.98
N LYS A 12 -4.36 10.48 4.14
CA LYS A 12 -3.61 11.37 5.04
C LYS A 12 -3.36 10.71 6.40
N ILE A 13 -4.42 10.16 6.98
CA ILE A 13 -4.37 9.50 8.28
C ILE A 13 -4.27 8.00 8.03
N LYS A 14 -3.16 7.41 8.49
CA LYS A 14 -2.92 5.96 8.42
C LYS A 14 -4.01 5.19 9.17
N PRO A 15 -4.43 4.02 8.67
CA PRO A 15 -5.15 3.05 9.48
C PRO A 15 -4.33 2.70 10.72
N TRP A 16 -4.92 2.78 11.91
CA TRP A 16 -4.21 2.47 13.15
C TRP A 16 -4.10 0.97 13.34
N GLY A 17 -3.02 0.52 13.97
CA GLY A 17 -2.93 -0.83 14.50
C GLY A 17 -3.56 -0.95 15.89
N LEU A 18 -3.65 -2.18 16.38
CA LEU A 18 -4.23 -2.51 17.69
C LEU A 18 -3.29 -3.46 18.44
N ALA A 19 -3.30 -3.38 19.77
CA ALA A 19 -2.56 -4.29 20.66
C ALA A 19 -1.07 -4.45 20.29
N GLY A 20 -0.38 -3.34 19.98
CA GLY A 20 1.04 -3.36 19.56
C GLY A 20 1.25 -3.39 18.04
N GLY A 21 0.18 -3.59 17.26
CA GLY A 21 0.26 -3.59 15.80
C GLY A 21 0.62 -2.23 15.21
N HIS A 22 1.37 -2.25 14.11
CA HIS A 22 1.73 -1.05 13.36
C HIS A 22 0.58 -0.54 12.49
N GLY A 23 0.62 0.76 12.17
CA GLY A 23 -0.35 1.37 11.26
C GLY A 23 -0.12 0.97 9.79
N GLY A 24 -1.22 0.82 9.04
CA GLY A 24 -1.18 0.51 7.62
C GLY A 24 -0.66 1.66 6.76
N ALA A 25 -0.27 1.34 5.52
CA ALA A 25 0.06 2.36 4.53
C ALA A 25 -1.18 3.18 4.13
N THR A 26 -0.97 4.47 3.82
CA THR A 26 -2.01 5.34 3.26
C THR A 26 -2.25 5.03 1.79
N GLY A 27 -3.46 5.30 1.31
CA GLY A 27 -3.76 5.23 -0.11
C GLY A 27 -3.10 6.35 -0.92
N GLU A 28 -2.70 6.05 -2.15
CA GLU A 28 -2.06 6.99 -3.07
C GLU A 28 -2.65 6.90 -4.48
N TYR A 29 -2.73 8.04 -5.15
CA TYR A 29 -3.30 8.17 -6.49
C TYR A 29 -2.32 8.97 -7.34
N THR A 30 -1.82 8.38 -8.43
CA THR A 30 -0.86 9.03 -9.32
C THR A 30 -1.34 8.94 -10.75
N LEU A 31 -1.39 10.07 -11.43
CA LEU A 31 -1.61 10.12 -12.87
C LEU A 31 -0.26 10.14 -13.58
N VAL A 32 -0.03 9.17 -14.45
CA VAL A 32 1.12 9.10 -15.35
C VAL A 32 0.67 9.55 -16.73
N LYS A 33 1.32 10.60 -17.24
CA LYS A 33 1.07 11.16 -18.56
C LYS A 33 1.73 10.34 -19.66
N VAL A 34 1.34 10.60 -20.91
CA VAL A 34 1.90 9.89 -22.09
C VAL A 34 3.41 10.10 -22.23
N ASP A 35 3.92 11.26 -21.78
CA ASP A 35 5.35 11.58 -21.77
C ASP A 35 6.11 10.98 -20.56
N GLY A 36 5.42 10.22 -19.70
CA GLY A 36 5.97 9.62 -18.49
C GLY A 36 5.97 10.54 -17.27
N SER A 37 5.54 11.80 -17.39
CA SER A 37 5.45 12.69 -16.22
C SER A 37 4.39 12.22 -15.24
N GLU A 38 4.70 12.30 -13.94
CA GLU A 38 3.82 11.85 -12.87
C GLU A 38 3.23 13.03 -12.09
N THR A 39 1.96 12.94 -11.75
CA THR A 39 1.27 13.90 -10.88
C THR A 39 0.49 13.16 -9.80
N ARG A 40 0.84 13.42 -8.52
CA ARG A 40 0.08 12.90 -7.39
C ARG A 40 -1.24 13.65 -7.26
N LEU A 41 -2.34 12.92 -7.14
CA LEU A 41 -3.69 13.47 -7.07
C LEU A 41 -4.22 13.47 -5.62
N PRO A 42 -5.11 14.41 -5.28
CA PRO A 42 -5.90 14.34 -4.05
C PRO A 42 -6.81 13.11 -4.04
N SER A 43 -7.22 12.64 -2.85
CA SER A 43 -8.16 11.52 -2.76
C SER A 43 -9.63 11.91 -3.01
N LYS A 44 -9.90 13.20 -3.19
CA LYS A 44 -11.19 13.76 -3.61
C LYS A 44 -10.93 14.76 -4.73
N CYS A 45 -11.17 14.36 -5.98
CA CYS A 45 -11.03 15.23 -7.13
C CYS A 45 -11.78 14.69 -8.35
N THR A 46 -12.10 15.58 -9.29
CA THR A 46 -12.61 15.23 -10.61
C THR A 46 -11.64 15.76 -11.65
N ILE A 47 -11.15 14.88 -12.53
CA ILE A 47 -10.18 15.23 -13.58
C ILE A 47 -10.59 14.66 -14.94
N THR A 48 -10.03 15.22 -16.01
CA THR A 48 -10.08 14.62 -17.34
C THR A 48 -8.83 13.80 -17.58
N ILE A 49 -8.98 12.58 -18.07
CA ILE A 49 -7.89 11.71 -18.50
C ILE A 49 -7.93 11.52 -20.03
N ASN A 50 -6.74 11.55 -20.64
CA ASN A 50 -6.57 11.36 -22.08
C ASN A 50 -6.24 9.90 -22.41
N ARG A 51 -6.43 9.52 -23.68
CA ARG A 51 -6.02 8.19 -24.17
C ARG A 51 -4.51 8.05 -23.98
N GLY A 52 -4.08 6.91 -23.42
CA GLY A 52 -2.66 6.60 -23.21
C GLY A 52 -2.11 7.07 -21.86
N GLU A 53 -2.84 7.89 -21.10
CA GLU A 53 -2.47 8.21 -19.72
C GLU A 53 -2.88 7.05 -18.79
N THR A 54 -2.12 6.84 -17.71
CA THR A 54 -2.35 5.76 -16.73
C THR A 54 -2.65 6.34 -15.35
N LEU A 55 -3.72 5.90 -14.73
CA LEU A 55 -3.98 6.16 -13.31
C LEU A 55 -3.50 4.97 -12.48
N ILE A 56 -2.54 5.22 -11.60
CA ILE A 56 -2.09 4.25 -10.60
C ILE A 56 -2.85 4.51 -9.30
N ILE A 57 -3.58 3.50 -8.86
CA ILE A 57 -4.27 3.51 -7.56
C ILE A 57 -3.56 2.53 -6.64
N ARG A 58 -3.00 3.04 -5.53
CA ARG A 58 -2.52 2.23 -4.42
C ARG A 58 -3.54 2.35 -3.30
N THR A 59 -4.30 1.29 -3.07
CA THR A 59 -5.31 1.27 -2.01
C THR A 59 -4.63 1.28 -0.63
N PRO A 60 -5.24 1.91 0.39
CA PRO A 60 -4.71 1.85 1.75
C PRO A 60 -4.69 0.41 2.27
N GLY A 61 -3.69 0.08 3.08
CA GLY A 61 -3.62 -1.21 3.79
C GLY A 61 -4.51 -1.25 5.03
N GLY A 62 -4.61 -2.41 5.69
CA GLY A 62 -5.16 -2.50 7.03
C GLY A 62 -4.14 -2.09 8.10
N GLY A 63 -4.61 -1.76 9.30
CA GLY A 63 -3.74 -1.71 10.48
C GLY A 63 -3.46 -3.10 11.02
N GLY A 64 -2.26 -3.32 11.55
CA GLY A 64 -1.87 -4.60 12.13
C GLY A 64 -2.50 -4.84 13.50
N TYR A 65 -2.45 -6.09 13.95
CA TYR A 65 -2.86 -6.50 15.29
C TYR A 65 -1.74 -7.32 15.94
N GLY A 66 -1.44 -7.05 17.21
CA GLY A 66 -0.37 -7.73 17.96
C GLY A 66 1.02 -7.16 17.66
N ASP A 67 1.99 -7.49 18.50
CA ASP A 67 3.41 -7.18 18.23
C ASP A 67 3.89 -7.97 17.01
N PRO A 68 4.37 -7.31 15.93
CA PRO A 68 4.87 -8.01 14.75
C PRO A 68 5.99 -9.02 15.04
N SER A 69 6.82 -8.79 16.06
CA SER A 69 7.92 -9.69 16.42
C SER A 69 7.47 -11.02 17.02
N GLU A 70 6.20 -11.12 17.44
CA GLU A 70 5.59 -12.34 17.97
C GLU A 70 4.90 -13.18 16.89
N ARG A 71 4.84 -12.70 15.64
CA ARG A 71 4.20 -13.44 14.53
C ARG A 71 4.99 -14.70 14.20
N ASP A 72 4.28 -15.82 14.04
CA ASP A 72 4.87 -17.12 13.70
C ASP A 72 5.72 -17.03 12.41
N PRO A 73 7.02 -17.36 12.47
CA PRO A 73 7.91 -17.38 11.30
C PRO A 73 7.40 -18.24 10.14
N ALA A 74 6.66 -19.33 10.41
CA ALA A 74 6.09 -20.17 9.37
C ALA A 74 5.04 -19.43 8.54
N LEU A 75 4.20 -18.62 9.19
CA LEU A 75 3.20 -17.77 8.52
C LEU A 75 3.86 -16.64 7.75
N ILE A 76 4.94 -16.05 8.28
CA ILE A 76 5.71 -15.02 7.56
C ILE A 76 6.32 -15.61 6.29
N ARG A 77 6.87 -16.83 6.36
CA ARG A 77 7.40 -17.54 5.19
C ARG A 77 6.32 -17.77 4.14
N GLU A 78 5.13 -18.20 4.57
CA GLU A 78 3.98 -18.39 3.67
C GLU A 78 3.57 -17.07 3.01
N ASP A 79 3.51 -15.97 3.77
CA ASP A 79 3.22 -14.63 3.24
C ASP A 79 4.24 -14.20 2.17
N ILE A 80 5.53 -14.53 2.35
CA ILE A 80 6.58 -14.27 1.35
C ILE A 80 6.36 -15.11 0.10
N LEU A 81 6.13 -16.42 0.24
CA LEU A 81 5.92 -17.33 -0.89
C LEU A 81 4.68 -16.94 -1.71
N ASN A 82 3.66 -16.40 -1.05
CA ASN A 82 2.44 -15.91 -1.67
C ASN A 82 2.57 -14.48 -2.22
N GLY A 83 3.72 -13.82 -2.05
CA GLY A 83 3.97 -12.46 -2.53
C GLY A 83 3.17 -11.38 -1.79
N LEU A 84 2.64 -11.69 -0.60
CA LEU A 84 1.93 -10.74 0.26
C LEU A 84 2.89 -9.80 0.99
N VAL A 85 4.09 -10.31 1.32
CA VAL A 85 5.16 -9.56 1.99
C VAL A 85 6.47 -9.82 1.23
N SER A 86 7.24 -8.78 0.94
CA SER A 86 8.57 -8.99 0.36
C SER A 86 9.57 -9.51 1.40
N PRO A 87 10.64 -10.24 1.03
CA PRO A 87 11.67 -10.65 1.98
C PRO A 87 12.28 -9.47 2.76
N GLU A 88 12.40 -8.31 2.13
CA GLU A 88 12.89 -7.07 2.74
C GLU A 88 11.93 -6.57 3.83
N ALA A 89 10.64 -6.48 3.49
CA ALA A 89 9.60 -6.07 4.42
C ALA A 89 9.47 -7.09 5.58
N ALA A 90 9.68 -8.37 5.31
CA ALA A 90 9.65 -9.41 6.32
C ALA A 90 10.75 -9.22 7.38
N ARG A 91 11.97 -8.90 6.92
CA ARG A 91 13.10 -8.57 7.80
C ARG A 91 12.86 -7.29 8.58
N GLU A 92 12.37 -6.25 7.93
CA GLU A 92 12.15 -4.93 8.53
C GLU A 92 11.03 -4.95 9.59
N TYR A 93 9.87 -5.51 9.26
CA TYR A 93 8.69 -5.40 10.11
C TYR A 93 8.53 -6.52 11.12
N TYR A 94 8.94 -7.75 10.78
CA TYR A 94 8.76 -8.91 11.64
C TYR A 94 10.08 -9.42 12.24
N GLY A 95 11.23 -8.84 11.87
CA GLY A 95 12.54 -9.37 12.28
C GLY A 95 12.83 -10.77 11.73
N TYR A 96 12.13 -11.17 10.66
CA TYR A 96 12.21 -12.51 10.08
C TYR A 96 13.63 -12.81 9.59
N LYS A 97 14.10 -14.03 9.89
CA LYS A 97 15.39 -14.56 9.42
C LYS A 97 15.10 -15.85 8.67
N GLU A 98 15.56 -15.97 7.43
CA GLU A 98 15.52 -17.26 6.74
C GLU A 98 16.39 -18.25 7.51
N SER A 99 15.75 -19.29 8.03
CA SER A 99 16.45 -20.50 8.45
C SER A 99 17.01 -21.17 7.19
N GLY A 100 18.33 -21.36 7.15
CA GLY A 100 19.00 -22.13 6.09
C GLY A 100 18.62 -23.61 6.10
#